data_AF-A0A091LN68-F1
#
_entry.id   AF-A0A091LN68-F1
#
_cell.length_a   1.000
_cell.length_b   1.000
_cell.length_c   1.000
_cell.angle_alpha   90.00
_cell.angle_beta   90.00
_cell.angle_gamma   90.00
#
_symmetry.space_group_name_H-M   'P 1'
#
loop_
_entity.id
_entity.type
_entity.pdbx_description
1 polymer ?
#
loop_
_entity_poly.entity_id
_entity_poly.type
_entity_poly.pdbx_seq_one_letter_code
_entity_poly.pdbx_strand_id
1 'polypeptide(L)' 'AESVTVFTGQCFVDDKGKEVLKTMWLLRSHVDNIGDDWKATRVGTNIFRR' A
#
# COMPACT_ATOMS: atom_id res chain seq x y z
N ALA A 1 9.02 -10.65 -10.27
CA ALA A 1 8.83 -9.28 -10.78
C ALA A 1 9.53 -8.34 -9.81
N GLU A 2 10.43 -7.49 -10.29
CA GLU A 2 11.07 -6.49 -9.45
C GLU A 2 10.05 -5.40 -9.12
N SER A 3 9.73 -5.24 -7.84
CA SER A 3 8.76 -4.26 -7.38
C SER A 3 8.96 -3.93 -5.91
N VAL A 4 8.58 -2.72 -5.51
CA VAL A 4 8.59 -2.26 -4.13
C VAL A 4 7.19 -1.76 -3.77
N THR A 5 6.68 -2.16 -2.61
CA THR A 5 5.42 -1.61 -2.07
C THR A 5 5.72 -0.82 -0.81
N VAL A 6 5.25 0.41 -0.76
CA VAL A 6 5.24 1.21 0.47
C VAL A 6 3.84 1.25 1.04
N PHE A 7 3.74 1.12 2.37
CA PHE A 7 2.49 1.25 3.11
C PHE A 7 2.59 2.46 4.03
N THR A 8 1.49 3.20 4.13
CA THR A 8 1.32 4.24 5.15
C THR A 8 -0.09 4.16 5.72
N GLY A 9 -0.25 4.49 6.98
CA GLY A 9 -1.55 4.34 7.64
C GLY A 9 -1.55 4.79 9.09
N GLN A 10 -2.67 4.52 9.73
CA GLN A 10 -2.91 4.87 11.12
C GLN A 10 -3.58 3.69 11.84
N CYS A 11 -3.15 3.43 13.07
CA CYS A 11 -3.75 2.44 13.94
C CYS A 11 -4.94 3.04 14.68
N PHE A 12 -6.03 2.27 14.76
CA PHE A 12 -7.24 2.62 15.50
C PHE A 12 -7.64 1.46 16.40
N VAL A 13 -8.41 1.75 17.44
CA VAL A 13 -9.12 0.76 18.26
C VAL A 13 -10.60 0.85 17.87
N ASP A 14 -11.20 -0.27 17.49
CA ASP A 14 -12.63 -0.32 17.13
C ASP A 14 -13.55 -0.30 18.36
N ASP A 15 -14.85 -0.33 18.12
CA ASP A 15 -15.90 -0.32 19.15
C ASP A 15 -15.85 -1.54 20.08
N LYS A 16 -15.16 -2.61 19.68
CA LYS A 16 -14.96 -3.84 20.46
C LYS A 16 -13.60 -3.89 21.13
N GLY A 17 -12.83 -2.81 21.09
CA GLY A 17 -11.49 -2.75 21.68
C GLY A 17 -10.42 -3.43 20.82
N LYS A 18 -10.69 -3.79 19.56
CA LYS A 18 -9.74 -4.47 18.69
C LYS A 18 -8.90 -3.48 17.88
N GLU A 19 -7.60 -3.72 17.83
CA GLU A 19 -6.65 -2.96 16.99
C GLU A 19 -6.90 -3.21 15.49
N VAL A 20 -7.04 -2.13 14.74
CA VAL A 20 -7.21 -2.11 13.28
C VAL A 20 -6.25 -1.11 12.67
N LEU A 21 -5.35 -1.58 11.82
CA LEU A 21 -4.46 -0.72 11.03
C LEU A 21 -5.08 -0.47 9.65
N LYS A 22 -5.53 0.75 9.41
CA LYS A 22 -6.02 1.19 8.09
C LYS A 22 -4.86 1.78 7.30
N THR A 23 -4.56 1.20 6.15
CA THR A 23 -3.44 1.60 5.30
C THR A 23 -3.86 1.92 3.87
N MET A 24 -3.11 2.82 3.25
CA MET A 24 -3.00 2.92 1.79
C MET A 24 -1.60 2.45 1.39
N TRP A 25 -1.46 2.00 0.14
CA TRP A 25 -0.19 1.60 -0.41
C TRP A 25 0.01 2.07 -1.84
N LEU A 26 1.29 2.21 -2.20
CA LEU A 26 1.75 2.36 -3.58
C LEU A 26 2.67 1.19 -3.91
N LEU A 27 2.32 0.43 -4.95
CA LEU A 27 3.14 -0.63 -5.51
C LEU A 27 3.84 -0.08 -6.74
N ARG A 28 5.15 0.02 -6.68
CA ARG A 28 5.99 0.44 -7.79
C ARG A 28 6.57 -0.79 -8.48
N SER A 29 6.16 -1.02 -9.72
CA SER A 29 6.76 -2.05 -10.59
C SER A 29 8.02 -1.52 -11.27
N HIS A 30 8.99 -2.39 -11.51
CA HIS A 30 10.08 -2.12 -12.44
C HIS A 30 9.52 -1.93 -13.86
N VAL A 31 10.12 -0.98 -14.59
CA VAL A 31 9.89 -0.74 -16.02
C VAL A 31 11.23 -0.49 -16.69
N ASP A 32 11.42 -1.03 -17.89
CA ASP A 32 12.73 -1.01 -18.56
C ASP A 32 13.05 0.37 -19.19
N ASN A 33 12.05 1.23 -19.37
CA ASN A 33 12.17 2.53 -20.02
C ASN A 33 11.47 3.63 -19.20
N ILE A 34 12.10 4.80 -19.10
CA ILE A 34 11.52 6.00 -18.48
C ILE A 34 10.21 6.45 -19.14
N GLY A 35 10.02 6.17 -20.43
CA GLY A 35 8.76 6.44 -21.14
C GLY A 35 7.56 5.64 -20.61
N ASP A 36 7.81 4.56 -19.86
CA ASP A 36 6.79 3.73 -19.21
C ASP A 36 6.64 4.02 -17.71
N ASP A 37 7.38 4.98 -17.16
CA ASP A 37 7.32 5.35 -15.75
C ASP A 37 5.90 5.72 -15.29
N TRP A 38 5.15 6.39 -16.17
CA TRP A 38 3.81 6.91 -15.88
C TRP A 38 2.78 5.84 -15.49
N LYS A 39 2.94 4.60 -15.97
CA LYS A 39 2.02 3.47 -15.71
C LYS A 39 2.53 2.51 -14.63
N ALA A 40 3.71 2.76 -14.06
CA ALA A 40 4.42 1.80 -13.22
C ALA A 40 3.94 1.79 -11.75
N THR A 41 3.09 2.73 -11.34
CA THR A 41 2.62 2.87 -9.96
C THR A 41 1.16 2.46 -9.83
N ARG A 42 0.88 1.42 -9.03
CA ARG A 42 -0.48 1.02 -8.64
C ARG A 42 -0.78 1.51 -7.23
N VAL A 43 -2.05 1.75 -6.93
CA VAL A 43 -2.53 2.22 -5.62
C VAL A 43 -3.62 1.32 -5.07
N GLY A 44 -3.67 1.17 -3.75
CA GLY A 44 -4.75 0.45 -3.08
C GLY A 44 -4.78 0.67 -1.58
N THR A 45 -5.61 -0.11 -0.90
CA THR A 45 -5.82 -0.04 0.55
C THR A 45 -5.79 -1.43 1.15
N ASN A 46 -5.27 -1.55 2.38
CA ASN A 46 -5.37 -2.76 3.18
C ASN A 46 -5.80 -2.44 4.62
N ILE A 47 -6.66 -3.29 5.17
CA ILE A 47 -7.05 -3.25 6.58
C ILE A 47 -6.43 -4.47 7.26
N PHE A 48 -5.49 -4.22 8.17
CA PHE A 48 -4.86 -5.27 8.98
C PHE A 48 -5.51 -5.32 10.35
N ARG A 49 -5.59 -6.52 10.91
CA ARG A 49 -6.12 -6.82 12.23
C ARG A 49 -5.12 -7.73 12.94
N ARG A 50 -5.02 -7.60 14.26
CA ARG A 50 -4.29 -8.55 15.11
C ARG A 50 -4.91 -9.95 15.05
#